data_AF-A0A6A4RTB8-F1
#
_entry.id   AF-A0A6A4RTB8-F1
#
_cell.length_a   1.000
_cell.length_b   1.000
_cell.length_c   1.000
_cell.angle_alpha   90.00
_cell.angle_beta   90.00
_cell.angle_gamma   90.00
#
_symmetry.space_group_name_H-M   'P 1'
#
loop_
_entity.id
_entity.type
_entity.pdbx_description
1 polymer ?
#
loop_
_entity_poly.entity_id
_entity_poly.type
_entity_poly.pdbx_seq_one_letter_code
_entity_poly.pdbx_strand_id
1 'polypeptide(L)'
;MFDSEEAPARPAKTVYHVKIRFGFIQNPWDTICMARPGSEIRKIMVALSASEAEFTDKLKREFPEVQDTPFHLCKVDRRRRIIPLNLTSICPSAIKACPEVGRSAIYIRPNEIHEEDPQGDSEDAVNTFVLLNCHHTHKYTQKYVTLEPMNLPAWRALRQEQDEEFHQSLSIDQERAIEDRVDLINSVEEPVDGVELHCKFPDGRISNRRFYLSQPFQHLVAFVRTDEKASEVFTLQRAMSPTAIYSNCAGAIVDQGIDGPFTLYVLWLSSSQVRIATATTLKEAREAVNDASEELSLMGSLCFLKKLEERDEQVTAVLGFYTEGRVHTPLQQFREGLSVFCVLAAMEEHCDVLAPVFLADQKTLCASDVVALFVTRSFSLAGSNRKRAELKTIAYWRDWLLQVEDGASPLSLGDILIFSTGLDKIPAMGFPTQPELEFLHPEDGLTMFPMANTCGPVLRLPVQPTFPKFESAMEMEIGGAVQFGIQ
;
A
#
# COMPACT_ATOMS: atom_id res chain seq x y z
N MET A 1 -78.16 -46.93 24.57
CA MET A 1 -78.62 -45.64 23.97
C MET A 1 -77.51 -44.65 24.24
N PHE A 2 -76.67 -44.40 23.23
CA PHE A 2 -75.42 -43.62 23.26
C PHE A 2 -74.63 -43.62 24.58
N ASP A 3 -73.65 -44.51 24.66
CA ASP A 3 -72.50 -44.30 25.54
C ASP A 3 -71.84 -42.95 25.22
N SER A 4 -71.46 -42.22 26.27
CA SER A 4 -70.82 -40.91 26.13
C SER A 4 -69.32 -41.08 26.04
N GLU A 5 -68.77 -41.08 24.82
CA GLU A 5 -67.31 -41.14 24.61
C GLU A 5 -66.61 -39.98 25.34
N GLU A 6 -65.77 -40.32 26.31
CA GLU A 6 -64.96 -39.36 27.04
C GLU A 6 -63.87 -38.82 26.09
N ALA A 7 -64.04 -37.56 25.66
CA ALA A 7 -63.26 -36.98 24.58
C ALA A 7 -61.75 -37.03 24.89
N PRO A 8 -60.91 -37.63 24.01
CA PRO A 8 -59.50 -37.84 24.31
C PRO A 8 -58.79 -36.51 24.54
N ALA A 9 -58.01 -36.45 25.63
CA ALA A 9 -57.25 -35.26 26.00
C ALA A 9 -56.41 -34.75 24.83
N ARG A 10 -56.47 -33.43 24.56
CA ARG A 10 -55.73 -32.80 23.46
C ARG A 10 -54.26 -33.25 23.50
N PRO A 11 -53.68 -33.76 22.40
CA PRO A 11 -52.27 -34.11 22.38
C PRO A 11 -51.44 -32.89 22.74
N ALA A 12 -50.49 -33.07 23.66
CA ALA A 12 -49.61 -32.00 24.10
C ALA A 12 -48.90 -31.40 22.87
N LYS A 13 -49.04 -30.09 22.65
CA LYS A 13 -48.44 -29.41 21.50
C LYS A 13 -46.94 -29.68 21.48
N THR A 14 -46.45 -30.39 20.47
CA THR A 14 -45.03 -30.66 20.28
C THR A 14 -44.30 -29.32 20.10
N VAL A 15 -43.64 -28.84 21.14
CA VAL A 15 -43.06 -27.49 21.16
C VAL A 15 -41.86 -27.44 20.21
N TYR A 16 -42.11 -26.94 19.00
CA TYR A 16 -41.09 -26.90 17.95
C TYR A 16 -40.03 -25.85 18.30
N HIS A 17 -38.81 -26.29 18.56
CA HIS A 17 -37.71 -25.40 18.93
C HIS A 17 -36.90 -24.99 17.69
N VAL A 18 -36.56 -23.72 17.60
CA VAL A 18 -35.72 -23.15 16.54
C VAL A 18 -34.38 -22.65 17.07
N LYS A 19 -33.36 -22.82 16.24
CA LYS A 19 -32.00 -22.29 16.44
C LYS A 19 -31.88 -20.95 15.75
N ILE A 20 -31.45 -19.93 16.49
CA ILE A 20 -31.17 -18.58 15.99
C ILE A 20 -29.74 -18.21 16.41
N ARG A 21 -29.04 -17.43 15.57
CA ARG A 21 -27.67 -16.97 15.82
C ARG A 21 -27.72 -15.50 16.19
N PHE A 22 -27.22 -15.15 17.36
CA PHE A 22 -27.17 -13.77 17.86
C PHE A 22 -25.74 -13.35 18.16
N GLY A 23 -25.35 -12.16 17.71
CA GLY A 23 -24.20 -11.42 18.23
C GLY A 23 -24.66 -10.15 18.97
N PHE A 24 -23.73 -9.46 19.63
CA PHE A 24 -23.99 -8.20 20.32
C PHE A 24 -23.11 -7.08 19.76
N ILE A 25 -23.73 -5.94 19.42
CA ILE A 25 -23.06 -4.72 18.99
C ILE A 25 -22.86 -3.86 20.25
N GLN A 26 -21.61 -3.79 20.72
CA GLN A 26 -21.25 -3.15 21.99
C GLN A 26 -21.38 -1.62 21.98
N ASN A 27 -21.26 -0.97 20.82
CA ASN A 27 -21.37 0.47 20.68
C ASN A 27 -22.61 0.80 19.83
N PRO A 28 -23.64 1.49 20.39
CA PRO A 28 -24.84 1.88 19.65
C PRO A 28 -24.58 2.71 18.40
N TRP A 29 -23.42 3.37 18.26
CA TRP A 29 -23.08 4.18 17.10
C TRP A 29 -22.28 3.44 16.00
N ASP A 30 -21.95 2.16 16.18
CA ASP A 30 -21.28 1.36 15.13
C ASP A 30 -22.16 1.27 13.87
N THR A 31 -21.66 1.73 12.72
CA THR A 31 -22.27 1.53 11.39
C THR A 31 -21.71 0.29 10.67
N ILE A 32 -20.51 -0.14 11.05
CA ILE A 32 -19.81 -1.33 10.55
C ILE A 32 -19.52 -2.27 11.72
N CYS A 33 -19.84 -3.55 11.54
CA CYS A 33 -19.65 -4.58 12.57
C CYS A 33 -18.18 -5.04 12.63
N MET A 34 -17.48 -4.58 13.67
CA MET A 34 -16.13 -5.04 14.03
C MET A 34 -16.20 -6.29 14.92
N ALA A 35 -15.21 -7.19 14.78
CA ALA A 35 -15.02 -8.28 15.73
C ALA A 35 -14.31 -7.75 16.98
N ARG A 36 -14.99 -7.77 18.14
CA ARG A 36 -14.45 -7.39 19.45
C ARG A 36 -14.53 -8.56 20.43
N PRO A 37 -13.66 -8.64 21.46
CA PRO A 37 -13.87 -9.55 22.58
C PRO A 37 -15.27 -9.37 23.17
N GLY A 38 -16.05 -10.45 23.27
CA GLY A 38 -17.45 -10.43 23.70
C GLY A 38 -18.50 -10.37 22.57
N SER A 39 -18.15 -9.93 21.36
CA SER A 39 -19.06 -9.94 20.18
C SER A 39 -19.23 -11.32 19.54
N GLU A 40 -19.14 -12.40 20.33
CA GLU A 40 -19.26 -13.78 19.85
C GLU A 40 -20.70 -14.12 19.42
N ILE A 41 -20.81 -14.93 18.37
CA ILE A 41 -22.12 -15.36 17.83
C ILE A 41 -22.67 -16.55 18.64
N ARG A 42 -23.42 -16.23 19.71
CA ARG A 42 -24.14 -17.18 20.56
C ARG A 42 -25.28 -17.85 19.78
N LYS A 43 -25.59 -19.12 20.11
CA LYS A 43 -26.51 -20.00 19.36
C LYS A 43 -27.74 -20.34 20.21
N ILE A 44 -28.69 -19.42 20.28
CA ILE A 44 -29.86 -19.53 21.16
C ILE A 44 -30.89 -20.51 20.59
N MET A 45 -31.33 -21.44 21.44
CA MET A 45 -32.45 -22.36 21.19
C MET A 45 -33.70 -21.84 21.89
N VAL A 46 -34.79 -21.63 21.15
CA VAL A 46 -36.06 -21.10 21.69
C VAL A 46 -37.25 -21.81 21.05
N ALA A 47 -38.37 -21.93 21.76
CA ALA A 47 -39.63 -22.38 21.19
C ALA A 47 -40.10 -21.38 20.12
N LEU A 48 -40.53 -21.88 18.95
CA LEU A 48 -41.04 -21.04 17.86
C LEU A 48 -42.32 -20.28 18.24
N SER A 49 -43.04 -20.78 19.25
CA SER A 49 -44.25 -20.19 19.82
C SER A 49 -44.02 -19.42 21.13
N ALA A 50 -42.77 -19.09 21.49
CA ALA A 50 -42.50 -18.23 22.64
C ALA A 50 -43.02 -16.81 22.40
N SER A 51 -43.55 -16.18 23.43
CA SER A 51 -43.96 -14.77 23.40
C SER A 51 -42.76 -13.82 23.38
N GLU A 52 -43.02 -12.56 23.04
CA GLU A 52 -42.00 -11.53 22.96
C GLU A 52 -41.33 -11.26 24.32
N ALA A 53 -42.09 -11.34 25.42
CA ALA A 53 -41.57 -11.20 26.78
C ALA A 53 -40.65 -12.39 27.15
N GLU A 54 -41.13 -13.63 27.03
CA GLU A 54 -40.35 -14.84 27.32
C GLU A 54 -39.05 -14.91 26.50
N PHE A 55 -39.10 -14.44 25.25
CA PHE A 55 -37.94 -14.39 24.39
C PHE A 55 -36.98 -13.24 24.73
N THR A 56 -37.50 -12.05 25.06
CA THR A 56 -36.69 -10.90 25.51
C THR A 56 -35.98 -11.20 26.82
N ASP A 57 -36.65 -11.82 27.79
CA ASP A 57 -36.04 -12.28 29.05
C ASP A 57 -34.96 -13.33 28.80
N LYS A 58 -35.13 -14.17 27.77
CA LYS A 58 -34.08 -15.11 27.34
C LYS A 58 -32.90 -14.39 26.69
N LEU A 59 -33.13 -13.38 25.85
CA LEU A 59 -32.05 -12.57 25.28
C LEU A 59 -31.27 -11.82 26.37
N LYS A 60 -31.95 -11.17 27.33
CA LYS A 60 -31.32 -10.51 28.49
C LYS A 60 -30.49 -11.48 29.36
N ARG A 61 -30.91 -12.75 29.46
CA ARG A 61 -30.16 -13.78 30.21
C ARG A 61 -28.95 -14.31 29.46
N GLU A 62 -29.06 -14.47 28.14
CA GLU A 62 -27.99 -14.95 27.26
C GLU A 62 -26.99 -13.83 26.90
N PHE A 63 -27.37 -12.56 27.07
CA PHE A 63 -26.54 -11.37 26.93
C PHE A 63 -26.77 -10.40 28.12
N PRO A 64 -26.08 -10.59 29.27
CA PRO A 64 -26.15 -9.69 30.42
C PRO A 64 -25.79 -8.23 30.11
N GLU A 65 -25.13 -7.99 28.98
CA GLU A 65 -24.76 -6.67 28.44
C GLU A 65 -25.98 -5.83 27.97
N VAL A 66 -27.18 -6.44 27.90
CA VAL A 66 -28.45 -5.83 27.43
C VAL A 66 -29.38 -5.43 28.61
N GLN A 67 -28.82 -5.26 29.82
CA GLN A 67 -29.62 -4.98 31.03
C GLN A 67 -30.41 -3.67 30.92
N ASP A 68 -31.73 -3.83 30.90
CA ASP A 68 -32.81 -2.82 30.92
C ASP A 68 -32.77 -1.65 29.93
N THR A 69 -31.74 -1.57 29.07
CA THR A 69 -31.77 -0.75 27.86
C THR A 69 -32.79 -1.31 26.85
N PRO A 70 -33.67 -0.48 26.26
CA PRO A 70 -34.38 -0.87 25.05
C PRO A 70 -33.39 -1.15 23.91
N PHE A 71 -33.71 -2.07 23.01
CA PHE A 71 -32.84 -2.48 21.91
C PHE A 71 -33.61 -2.76 20.63
N HIS A 72 -32.91 -2.74 19.51
CA HIS A 72 -33.42 -3.20 18.22
C HIS A 72 -32.55 -4.34 17.68
N LEU A 73 -33.08 -5.05 16.68
CA LEU A 73 -32.37 -6.11 15.99
C LEU A 73 -31.81 -5.60 14.66
N CYS A 74 -30.58 -5.99 14.35
CA CYS A 74 -29.90 -5.68 13.11
C CYS A 74 -29.45 -6.96 12.40
N LYS A 75 -29.21 -6.83 11.10
CA LYS A 75 -28.45 -7.77 10.28
C LYS A 75 -27.14 -7.12 9.87
N VAL A 76 -26.11 -7.93 9.66
CA VAL A 76 -24.84 -7.50 9.06
C VAL A 76 -24.75 -8.02 7.62
N ASP A 77 -24.36 -7.16 6.68
CA ASP A 77 -24.21 -7.51 5.26
C ASP A 77 -22.81 -8.07 4.92
N ARG A 78 -22.56 -8.39 3.63
CA ARG A 78 -21.25 -8.93 3.19
C ARG A 78 -20.10 -7.91 3.29
N ARG A 79 -20.38 -6.60 3.34
CA ARG A 79 -19.43 -5.51 3.56
C ARG A 79 -19.39 -5.08 5.03
N ARG A 80 -19.82 -5.96 5.95
CA ARG A 80 -19.90 -5.75 7.41
C ARG A 80 -20.84 -4.61 7.86
N ARG A 81 -21.63 -3.98 6.98
CA ARG A 81 -22.51 -2.86 7.34
C ARG A 81 -23.69 -3.34 8.18
N ILE A 82 -24.03 -2.57 9.21
CA ILE A 82 -25.12 -2.84 10.15
C ILE A 82 -26.41 -2.25 9.60
N ILE A 83 -27.39 -3.12 9.33
CA ILE A 83 -28.69 -2.79 8.75
C ILE A 83 -29.78 -3.09 9.80
N PRO A 84 -30.57 -2.10 10.27
CA PRO A 84 -31.72 -2.35 11.14
C PRO A 84 -32.74 -3.29 10.48
N LEU A 85 -33.34 -4.19 11.25
CA LEU A 85 -34.40 -5.09 10.79
C LEU A 85 -35.76 -4.51 11.19
N ASN A 86 -36.57 -4.12 10.20
CA ASN A 86 -37.91 -3.59 10.41
C ASN A 86 -38.93 -4.70 10.73
N LEU A 87 -38.79 -5.29 11.92
CA LEU A 87 -39.68 -6.33 12.45
C LEU A 87 -40.83 -5.69 13.22
N THR A 88 -42.06 -6.15 12.96
CA THR A 88 -43.27 -5.73 13.70
C THR A 88 -43.41 -6.39 15.08
N SER A 89 -42.53 -7.34 15.41
CA SER A 89 -42.43 -8.03 16.70
C SER A 89 -41.08 -8.75 16.77
N ILE A 90 -40.46 -8.79 17.96
CA ILE A 90 -39.20 -9.49 18.22
C ILE A 90 -39.40 -11.02 18.37
N CYS A 91 -40.64 -11.53 18.29
CA CYS A 91 -40.96 -12.96 18.43
C CYS A 91 -40.13 -13.89 17.52
N PRO A 92 -39.71 -15.09 17.99
CA PRO A 92 -38.94 -16.06 17.18
C PRO A 92 -39.62 -16.48 15.87
N SER A 93 -40.95 -16.48 15.83
CA SER A 93 -41.76 -16.73 14.64
C SER A 93 -41.63 -15.63 13.58
N ALA A 94 -41.75 -14.36 13.98
CA ALA A 94 -41.56 -13.19 13.10
C ALA A 94 -40.13 -13.15 12.55
N ILE A 95 -39.13 -13.37 13.41
CA ILE A 95 -37.71 -13.48 13.02
C ILE A 95 -37.47 -14.58 11.98
N LYS A 96 -38.14 -15.73 12.10
CA LYS A 96 -38.03 -16.84 11.14
C LYS A 96 -38.82 -16.63 9.85
N ALA A 97 -39.88 -15.81 9.88
CA ALA A 97 -40.66 -15.43 8.70
C ALA A 97 -39.98 -14.31 7.89
N CYS A 98 -39.14 -13.49 8.52
CA CYS A 98 -38.44 -12.38 7.87
C CYS A 98 -37.49 -12.85 6.73
N PRO A 99 -37.76 -12.49 5.46
CA PRO A 99 -36.92 -12.90 4.33
C PRO A 99 -35.49 -12.34 4.41
N GLU A 100 -35.34 -11.16 5.00
CA GLU A 100 -34.06 -10.45 5.11
C GLU A 100 -33.07 -11.20 6.00
N VAL A 101 -33.54 -11.85 7.08
CA VAL A 101 -32.71 -12.62 8.02
C VAL A 101 -32.11 -13.86 7.34
N GLY A 102 -32.93 -14.66 6.66
CA GLY A 102 -32.52 -15.87 5.95
C GLY A 102 -31.68 -16.83 6.81
N ARG A 103 -30.41 -17.05 6.41
CA ARG A 103 -29.43 -17.88 7.17
C ARG A 103 -28.42 -17.05 7.99
N SER A 104 -28.49 -15.72 8.00
CA SER A 104 -27.50 -14.85 8.65
C SER A 104 -27.48 -14.99 10.19
N ALA A 105 -26.50 -14.36 10.83
CA ALA A 105 -26.61 -14.00 12.24
C ALA A 105 -27.37 -12.67 12.36
N ILE A 106 -28.12 -12.54 13.45
CA ILE A 106 -28.81 -11.34 13.88
C ILE A 106 -27.93 -10.69 14.96
N TYR A 107 -28.01 -9.38 15.11
CA TYR A 107 -27.25 -8.65 16.12
C TYR A 107 -28.21 -7.83 16.98
N ILE A 108 -27.99 -7.86 18.30
CA ILE A 108 -28.67 -6.98 19.24
C ILE A 108 -27.88 -5.67 19.31
N ARG A 109 -28.56 -4.54 19.14
CA ARG A 109 -28.00 -3.20 19.25
C ARG A 109 -28.86 -2.39 20.22
N PRO A 110 -28.32 -1.85 21.33
CA PRO A 110 -29.08 -0.98 22.22
C PRO A 110 -29.62 0.24 21.46
N ASN A 111 -30.78 0.73 21.85
CA ASN A 111 -31.34 1.97 21.31
C ASN A 111 -30.59 3.17 21.89
N GLU A 112 -30.67 4.28 21.17
CA GLU A 112 -30.16 5.56 21.64
C GLU A 112 -30.99 6.04 22.85
N ILE A 113 -30.30 6.54 23.88
CA ILE A 113 -30.95 7.20 25.01
C ILE A 113 -31.29 8.61 24.55
N HIS A 114 -32.48 8.76 23.96
CA HIS A 114 -33.03 10.06 23.62
C HIS A 114 -33.61 10.74 24.87
N GLU A 115 -33.00 11.84 25.28
CA GLU A 115 -33.76 12.97 25.82
C GLU A 115 -33.81 14.02 24.69
N GLU A 116 -34.98 14.65 24.50
CA GLU A 116 -35.27 15.46 23.32
C GLU A 116 -34.67 16.86 23.41
N ASP A 117 -34.19 17.39 22.28
CA ASP A 117 -33.95 18.83 22.07
C ASP A 117 -34.29 19.16 20.59
N PRO A 118 -34.97 20.28 20.27
CA PRO A 118 -35.69 20.41 18.99
C PRO A 118 -34.97 21.26 17.91
N GLN A 119 -35.49 21.17 16.68
CA GLN A 119 -35.19 22.00 15.48
C GLN A 119 -33.80 21.75 14.82
N GLY A 120 -33.66 21.85 13.49
CA GLY A 120 -34.67 22.03 12.44
C GLY A 120 -34.07 22.29 11.04
N ASP A 121 -34.83 21.94 10.01
CA ASP A 121 -34.77 22.37 8.59
C ASP A 121 -33.62 21.88 7.68
N SER A 122 -33.79 22.09 6.36
CA SER A 122 -33.24 21.27 5.26
C SER A 122 -33.09 22.04 3.92
N GLU A 123 -32.85 21.32 2.79
CA GLU A 123 -32.87 21.80 1.37
C GLU A 123 -31.65 22.67 0.92
N ASP A 124 -31.16 22.66 -0.34
CA ASP A 124 -31.38 21.76 -1.50
C ASP A 124 -30.16 21.79 -2.49
N ALA A 125 -30.23 21.07 -3.63
CA ALA A 125 -29.14 20.94 -4.63
C ALA A 125 -29.46 21.43 -6.07
N VAL A 126 -28.44 21.88 -6.83
CA VAL A 126 -28.56 22.27 -8.27
C VAL A 126 -27.32 21.87 -9.10
N ASN A 127 -27.51 21.55 -10.40
CA ASN A 127 -26.53 21.03 -11.37
C ASN A 127 -25.92 22.08 -12.35
N THR A 128 -24.94 21.66 -13.18
CA THR A 128 -24.90 21.73 -14.68
C THR A 128 -23.69 22.46 -15.34
N PHE A 129 -22.87 21.78 -16.19
CA PHE A 129 -22.69 22.03 -17.66
C PHE A 129 -21.69 21.07 -18.36
N VAL A 130 -21.75 20.95 -19.71
CA VAL A 130 -21.08 19.91 -20.55
C VAL A 130 -20.71 20.35 -22.00
N LEU A 131 -19.49 20.00 -22.50
CA LEU A 131 -18.95 19.84 -23.90
C LEU A 131 -18.91 20.97 -24.98
N LEU A 132 -17.85 20.96 -25.85
CA LEU A 132 -17.92 20.94 -27.37
C LEU A 132 -16.57 20.99 -28.20
N ASN A 133 -16.25 19.89 -28.92
CA ASN A 133 -15.74 19.65 -30.32
C ASN A 133 -14.62 20.42 -31.13
N CYS A 134 -13.55 19.67 -31.51
CA CYS A 134 -13.07 19.21 -32.88
C CYS A 134 -12.30 20.03 -34.00
N HIS A 135 -11.42 19.29 -34.73
CA HIS A 135 -10.95 19.38 -36.17
C HIS A 135 -9.73 20.30 -36.59
N HIS A 136 -8.92 20.10 -37.68
CA HIS A 136 -8.89 19.18 -38.88
C HIS A 136 -7.52 19.08 -39.68
N THR A 137 -7.13 17.91 -40.25
CA THR A 137 -6.22 17.65 -41.46
C THR A 137 -4.72 18.14 -41.49
N HIS A 138 -3.78 17.90 -42.46
CA HIS A 138 -3.72 17.30 -43.84
C HIS A 138 -2.33 16.62 -44.22
N LYS A 139 -1.91 16.52 -45.53
CA LYS A 139 -0.64 15.91 -46.11
C LYS A 139 -0.14 16.67 -47.40
N TYR A 140 0.87 16.34 -48.27
CA TYR A 140 1.72 15.14 -48.60
C TYR A 140 2.90 15.41 -49.63
N THR A 141 3.97 14.57 -49.69
CA THR A 141 4.94 14.25 -50.85
C THR A 141 5.88 15.32 -51.50
N GLN A 142 6.94 15.07 -52.34
CA GLN A 142 8.04 14.04 -52.51
C GLN A 142 8.90 14.25 -53.83
N LYS A 143 10.28 14.17 -53.85
CA LYS A 143 11.16 13.93 -55.06
C LYS A 143 12.71 13.81 -54.81
N TYR A 144 13.52 13.40 -55.82
CA TYR A 144 15.00 13.12 -55.74
C TYR A 144 15.92 13.76 -56.83
N VAL A 145 17.15 14.07 -56.37
CA VAL A 145 18.49 14.44 -56.93
C VAL A 145 18.89 14.25 -58.43
N THR A 146 19.69 15.21 -58.95
CA THR A 146 20.90 15.02 -59.82
C THR A 146 22.01 16.03 -59.42
N LEU A 147 23.30 15.71 -59.60
CA LEU A 147 24.46 16.50 -59.09
C LEU A 147 25.59 16.73 -60.12
N GLU A 148 26.32 17.84 -59.97
CA GLU A 148 27.55 18.21 -60.69
C GLU A 148 28.82 18.02 -59.82
N PRO A 149 30.04 17.94 -60.40
CA PRO A 149 31.26 17.62 -59.65
C PRO A 149 31.76 18.77 -58.75
N MET A 150 31.47 18.68 -57.45
CA MET A 150 31.87 19.63 -56.41
C MET A 150 33.39 19.67 -56.14
N ASN A 151 33.90 20.81 -55.68
CA ASN A 151 35.32 21.01 -55.33
C ASN A 151 35.68 20.49 -53.92
N LEU A 152 36.97 20.37 -53.60
CA LEU A 152 37.42 19.73 -52.34
C LEU A 152 36.94 20.45 -51.06
N PRO A 153 36.91 21.79 -50.95
CA PRO A 153 36.21 22.47 -49.85
C PRO A 153 34.72 22.13 -49.75
N ALA A 154 34.00 22.09 -50.88
CA ALA A 154 32.59 21.73 -50.90
C ALA A 154 32.34 20.26 -50.51
N TRP A 155 33.26 19.34 -50.83
CA TRP A 155 33.23 17.96 -50.32
C TRP A 155 33.46 17.86 -48.80
N ARG A 156 34.19 18.80 -48.18
CA ARG A 156 34.32 18.85 -46.71
C ARG A 156 33.08 19.42 -46.05
N ALA A 157 32.48 20.47 -46.63
CA ALA A 157 31.22 21.00 -46.18
C ALA A 157 30.11 19.95 -46.26
N LEU A 158 29.95 19.29 -47.42
CA LEU A 158 28.97 18.21 -47.62
C LEU A 158 29.20 17.02 -46.68
N ARG A 159 30.46 16.68 -46.38
CA ARG A 159 30.75 15.60 -45.42
C ARG A 159 30.42 16.02 -43.99
N GLN A 160 30.76 17.24 -43.58
CA GLN A 160 30.36 17.75 -42.27
C GLN A 160 28.82 17.82 -42.15
N GLU A 161 28.13 18.27 -43.19
CA GLU A 161 26.66 18.29 -43.28
C GLU A 161 26.07 16.87 -43.18
N GLN A 162 26.69 15.87 -43.81
CA GLN A 162 26.31 14.45 -43.69
C GLN A 162 26.66 13.82 -42.33
N ASP A 163 27.77 14.21 -41.71
CA ASP A 163 28.16 13.76 -40.37
C ASP A 163 27.20 14.38 -39.31
N GLU A 164 26.81 15.65 -39.49
CA GLU A 164 25.79 16.34 -38.68
C GLU A 164 24.38 15.76 -38.90
N GLU A 165 23.98 15.46 -40.15
CA GLU A 165 22.73 14.75 -40.49
C GLU A 165 22.70 13.34 -39.88
N PHE A 166 23.82 12.60 -39.94
CA PHE A 166 23.97 11.29 -39.31
C PHE A 166 23.85 11.36 -37.78
N HIS A 167 24.48 12.34 -37.14
CA HIS A 167 24.36 12.54 -35.70
C HIS A 167 22.93 12.97 -35.29
N GLN A 168 22.23 13.76 -36.09
CA GLN A 168 20.82 14.10 -35.86
C GLN A 168 19.91 12.87 -36.06
N SER A 169 20.10 12.08 -37.12
CA SER A 169 19.38 10.81 -37.31
C SER A 169 19.60 9.86 -36.14
N LEU A 170 20.85 9.73 -35.67
CA LEU A 170 21.19 8.88 -34.52
C LEU A 170 20.50 9.35 -33.23
N SER A 171 20.38 10.67 -33.00
CA SER A 171 19.61 11.21 -31.87
C SER A 171 18.12 10.89 -31.99
N ILE A 172 17.53 11.11 -33.17
CA ILE A 172 16.11 10.83 -33.45
C ILE A 172 15.80 9.33 -33.32
N ASP A 173 16.68 8.46 -33.82
CA ASP A 173 16.54 7.01 -33.70
C ASP A 173 16.74 6.54 -32.24
N GLN A 174 17.57 7.23 -31.43
CA GLN A 174 17.71 6.97 -30.00
C GLN A 174 16.48 7.44 -29.19
N GLU A 175 16.01 8.67 -29.42
CA GLU A 175 14.79 9.23 -28.81
C GLU A 175 13.58 8.36 -29.13
N ARG A 176 13.37 8.02 -30.40
CA ARG A 176 12.29 7.14 -30.84
C ARG A 176 12.41 5.73 -30.26
N ALA A 177 13.63 5.19 -30.17
CA ALA A 177 13.86 3.91 -29.51
C ALA A 177 13.66 3.96 -27.99
N ILE A 178 13.59 5.14 -27.37
CA ILE A 178 13.14 5.33 -25.97
C ILE A 178 11.61 5.45 -25.94
N GLU A 179 10.99 6.22 -26.85
CA GLU A 179 9.52 6.30 -26.99
C GLU A 179 8.89 4.91 -27.16
N ASP A 180 9.39 4.09 -28.09
CA ASP A 180 8.92 2.70 -28.33
C ASP A 180 9.03 1.81 -27.06
N ARG A 181 9.97 2.09 -26.15
CA ARG A 181 10.12 1.38 -24.86
C ARG A 181 9.18 1.92 -23.79
N VAL A 182 8.98 3.23 -23.76
CA VAL A 182 8.05 3.91 -22.86
C VAL A 182 6.62 3.48 -23.19
N ASP A 183 6.24 3.41 -24.47
CA ASP A 183 4.95 2.88 -24.91
C ASP A 183 4.79 1.39 -24.57
N LEU A 184 5.84 0.57 -24.76
CA LEU A 184 5.81 -0.83 -24.35
C LEU A 184 5.56 -0.98 -22.84
N ILE A 185 6.26 -0.24 -21.98
CA ILE A 185 6.06 -0.35 -20.52
C ILE A 185 4.78 0.35 -20.03
N ASN A 186 4.27 1.35 -20.75
CA ASN A 186 2.95 1.94 -20.51
C ASN A 186 1.82 0.97 -20.90
N SER A 187 2.04 0.09 -21.89
CA SER A 187 1.07 -0.95 -22.26
C SER A 187 0.97 -2.12 -21.25
N VAL A 188 1.94 -2.23 -20.33
CA VAL A 188 1.94 -3.22 -19.24
C VAL A 188 1.39 -2.57 -17.98
N GLU A 189 0.08 -2.70 -17.72
CA GLU A 189 -0.54 -2.20 -16.49
C GLU A 189 0.23 -2.66 -15.24
N GLU A 190 0.39 -1.75 -14.27
CA GLU A 190 1.07 -2.04 -13.02
C GLU A 190 0.15 -2.83 -12.06
N PRO A 191 0.52 -4.08 -11.68
CA PRO A 191 -0.33 -4.93 -10.86
C PRO A 191 -0.43 -4.45 -9.41
N VAL A 192 -1.65 -4.17 -8.97
CA VAL A 192 -1.96 -3.69 -7.61
C VAL A 192 -1.48 -4.66 -6.53
N ASP A 193 -1.66 -5.97 -6.76
CA ASP A 193 -1.21 -7.10 -5.92
C ASP A 193 0.12 -7.72 -6.39
N GLY A 194 0.87 -7.02 -7.24
CA GLY A 194 2.21 -7.43 -7.67
C GLY A 194 3.30 -7.19 -6.62
N VAL A 195 4.45 -7.82 -6.84
CA VAL A 195 5.66 -7.65 -6.02
C VAL A 195 6.40 -6.40 -6.46
N GLU A 196 6.66 -5.49 -5.51
CA GLU A 196 7.41 -4.25 -5.77
C GLU A 196 8.90 -4.53 -5.88
N LEU A 197 9.52 -4.08 -6.99
CA LEU A 197 10.95 -4.20 -7.26
C LEU A 197 11.57 -2.80 -7.33
N HIS A 198 12.72 -2.61 -6.67
CA HIS A 198 13.38 -1.30 -6.58
C HIS A 198 14.63 -1.29 -7.47
N CYS A 199 14.62 -0.57 -8.59
CA CYS A 199 15.77 -0.45 -9.48
C CYS A 199 16.64 0.74 -9.07
N LYS A 200 17.89 0.50 -8.65
CA LYS A 200 18.84 1.54 -8.23
C LYS A 200 19.90 1.77 -9.32
N PHE A 201 19.98 2.99 -9.83
CA PHE A 201 20.85 3.37 -10.94
C PHE A 201 22.23 3.88 -10.48
N PRO A 202 23.26 3.91 -11.37
CA PRO A 202 24.63 4.28 -10.99
C PRO A 202 24.82 5.73 -10.54
N ASP A 203 23.86 6.62 -10.80
CA ASP A 203 23.85 8.00 -10.28
C ASP A 203 23.08 8.16 -8.96
N GLY A 204 22.66 7.05 -8.35
CA GLY A 204 22.02 7.02 -7.05
C GLY A 204 20.50 7.12 -7.07
N ARG A 205 19.88 7.45 -8.23
CA ARG A 205 18.42 7.42 -8.41
C ARG A 205 17.87 6.01 -8.16
N ILE A 206 16.65 5.95 -7.63
CA ILE A 206 15.90 4.71 -7.40
C ILE A 206 14.54 4.86 -8.08
N SER A 207 14.08 3.83 -8.78
CA SER A 207 12.75 3.76 -9.39
C SER A 207 12.09 2.44 -9.02
N ASN A 208 10.89 2.54 -8.44
CA ASN A 208 10.09 1.39 -8.02
C ASN A 208 9.03 1.07 -9.07
N ARG A 209 8.68 -0.22 -9.19
CA ARG A 209 7.49 -0.67 -9.92
C ARG A 209 7.09 -2.08 -9.46
N ARG A 210 5.79 -2.37 -9.45
CA ARG A 210 5.23 -3.70 -9.20
C ARG A 210 5.22 -4.56 -10.45
N PHE A 211 5.48 -5.85 -10.25
CA PHE A 211 5.42 -6.88 -11.28
C PHE A 211 4.80 -8.16 -10.70
N TYR A 212 4.09 -8.93 -11.51
CA TYR A 212 3.88 -10.33 -11.18
C TYR A 212 5.18 -11.08 -11.53
N LEU A 213 5.71 -11.89 -10.63
CA LEU A 213 6.97 -12.61 -10.88
C LEU A 213 6.88 -13.64 -12.02
N SER A 214 5.66 -13.96 -12.47
CA SER A 214 5.35 -14.76 -13.67
C SER A 214 5.33 -13.97 -14.99
N GLN A 215 5.44 -12.63 -14.97
CA GLN A 215 5.59 -11.84 -16.19
C GLN A 215 6.95 -12.10 -16.85
N PRO A 216 7.06 -11.94 -18.18
CA PRO A 216 8.33 -12.04 -18.90
C PRO A 216 9.37 -11.08 -18.31
N PHE A 217 10.61 -11.55 -18.14
CA PHE A 217 11.72 -10.73 -17.64
C PHE A 217 11.96 -9.48 -18.51
N GLN A 218 11.58 -9.53 -19.79
CA GLN A 218 11.59 -8.40 -20.73
C GLN A 218 10.76 -7.20 -20.24
N HIS A 219 9.74 -7.37 -19.40
CA HIS A 219 8.95 -6.26 -18.86
C HIS A 219 9.77 -5.46 -17.83
N LEU A 220 10.49 -6.15 -16.95
CA LEU A 220 11.44 -5.53 -16.00
C LEU A 220 12.61 -4.87 -16.75
N VAL A 221 13.11 -5.50 -17.81
CA VAL A 221 14.14 -4.91 -18.69
C VAL A 221 13.61 -3.66 -19.41
N ALA A 222 12.38 -3.66 -19.92
CA ALA A 222 11.77 -2.49 -20.57
C ALA A 222 11.63 -1.32 -19.59
N PHE A 223 11.18 -1.58 -18.35
CA PHE A 223 11.13 -0.59 -17.27
C PHE A 223 12.50 0.03 -16.96
N VAL A 224 13.55 -0.79 -16.84
CA VAL A 224 14.90 -0.28 -16.58
C VAL A 224 15.47 0.51 -17.78
N ARG A 225 15.03 0.20 -19.01
CA ARG A 225 15.47 0.88 -20.24
C ARG A 225 14.71 2.19 -20.58
N THR A 226 13.90 2.72 -19.66
CA THR A 226 13.35 4.09 -19.78
C THR A 226 14.31 5.17 -19.27
N ASP A 227 15.39 4.81 -18.57
CA ASP A 227 16.46 5.78 -18.25
C ASP A 227 17.27 6.13 -19.50
N GLU A 228 17.56 7.42 -19.67
CA GLU A 228 18.26 7.99 -20.83
C GLU A 228 19.65 7.38 -21.06
N LYS A 229 20.29 6.84 -20.01
CA LYS A 229 21.64 6.25 -20.06
C LYS A 229 21.63 4.75 -20.37
N ALA A 230 20.45 4.18 -20.71
CA ALA A 230 20.28 2.75 -20.86
C ALA A 230 20.99 2.16 -22.10
N SER A 231 22.07 1.43 -21.84
CA SER A 231 22.78 0.61 -22.84
C SER A 231 21.88 -0.51 -23.39
N GLU A 232 22.21 -1.02 -24.58
CA GLU A 232 21.47 -2.14 -25.19
C GLU A 232 21.52 -3.42 -24.35
N VAL A 233 22.65 -3.63 -23.66
CA VAL A 233 22.89 -4.73 -22.73
C VAL A 233 23.44 -4.15 -21.43
N PHE A 234 22.89 -4.60 -20.31
CA PHE A 234 23.29 -4.22 -18.95
C PHE A 234 23.10 -5.41 -18.01
N THR A 235 23.48 -5.24 -16.74
CA THR A 235 23.21 -6.24 -15.70
C THR A 235 22.33 -5.69 -14.58
N LEU A 236 21.50 -6.56 -14.03
CA LEU A 236 20.75 -6.37 -12.79
C LEU A 236 21.39 -7.26 -11.73
N GLN A 237 21.92 -6.66 -10.67
CA GLN A 237 22.49 -7.41 -9.54
C GLN A 237 21.57 -7.25 -8.33
N ARG A 238 21.03 -8.37 -7.82
CA ARG A 238 20.23 -8.37 -6.59
C ARG A 238 21.11 -7.92 -5.41
N ALA A 239 20.58 -7.07 -4.54
CA ALA A 239 21.26 -6.68 -3.31
C ALA A 239 21.74 -7.92 -2.51
N MET A 240 22.96 -7.85 -1.99
CA MET A 240 23.65 -8.96 -1.29
C MET A 240 23.84 -10.26 -2.12
N SER A 241 23.66 -10.23 -3.45
CA SER A 241 23.94 -11.35 -4.36
C SER A 241 25.23 -11.10 -5.14
N PRO A 242 26.16 -12.09 -5.23
CA PRO A 242 27.27 -12.02 -6.19
C PRO A 242 26.83 -12.30 -7.63
N THR A 243 25.65 -12.90 -7.83
CA THR A 243 25.14 -13.28 -9.15
C THR A 243 24.49 -12.07 -9.84
N ALA A 244 25.04 -11.71 -11.01
CA ALA A 244 24.46 -10.75 -11.93
C ALA A 244 23.51 -11.42 -12.93
N ILE A 245 22.39 -10.75 -13.24
CA ILE A 245 21.38 -11.18 -14.22
C ILE A 245 21.53 -10.28 -15.45
N TYR A 246 21.74 -10.85 -16.63
CA TYR A 246 21.90 -10.08 -17.87
C TYR A 246 20.56 -9.63 -18.45
N SER A 247 20.49 -8.42 -19.00
CA SER A 247 19.26 -7.85 -19.58
C SER A 247 18.75 -8.56 -20.85
N ASN A 248 19.46 -9.56 -21.35
CA ASN A 248 19.08 -10.42 -22.47
C ASN A 248 18.55 -11.81 -22.05
N CYS A 249 18.46 -12.09 -20.74
CA CYS A 249 17.86 -13.31 -20.22
C CYS A 249 16.42 -13.52 -20.72
N ALA A 250 16.04 -14.79 -20.91
CA ALA A 250 14.70 -15.22 -21.31
C ALA A 250 14.01 -16.00 -20.18
N GLY A 251 12.68 -16.05 -20.23
CA GLY A 251 11.84 -16.62 -19.17
C GLY A 251 11.07 -15.56 -18.39
N ALA A 252 10.45 -15.97 -17.29
CA ALA A 252 9.80 -15.09 -16.34
C ALA A 252 10.81 -14.37 -15.43
N ILE A 253 10.33 -13.39 -14.67
CA ILE A 253 11.12 -12.70 -13.64
C ILE A 253 11.61 -13.69 -12.56
N VAL A 254 10.73 -14.60 -12.10
CA VAL A 254 11.06 -15.64 -11.10
C VAL A 254 12.17 -16.59 -11.56
N ASP A 255 12.24 -16.89 -12.86
CA ASP A 255 13.23 -17.81 -13.44
C ASP A 255 14.68 -17.27 -13.29
N GLN A 256 14.83 -15.96 -13.06
CA GLN A 256 16.13 -15.31 -12.83
C GLN A 256 16.56 -15.28 -11.35
N GLY A 257 15.82 -15.94 -10.45
CA GLY A 257 16.06 -15.89 -9.00
C GLY A 257 15.54 -14.61 -8.34
N ILE A 258 14.57 -13.93 -8.96
CA ILE A 258 13.83 -12.80 -8.40
C ILE A 258 12.50 -13.33 -7.87
N ASP A 259 12.54 -13.89 -6.66
CA ASP A 259 11.44 -14.58 -5.97
C ASP A 259 10.71 -13.71 -4.90
N GLY A 260 11.10 -12.45 -4.73
CA GLY A 260 10.52 -11.53 -3.75
C GLY A 260 10.88 -10.05 -3.99
N PRO A 261 10.45 -9.13 -3.10
CA PRO A 261 10.66 -7.70 -3.25
C PRO A 261 12.13 -7.33 -2.96
N PHE A 262 12.89 -7.09 -4.03
CA PHE A 262 14.33 -6.83 -3.94
C PHE A 262 14.73 -5.47 -4.53
N THR A 263 15.79 -4.90 -3.96
CA THR A 263 16.59 -3.88 -4.65
C THR A 263 17.50 -4.55 -5.67
N LEU A 264 17.39 -4.11 -6.92
CA LEU A 264 18.22 -4.51 -8.05
C LEU A 264 19.12 -3.34 -8.43
N TYR A 265 20.43 -3.53 -8.38
CA TYR A 265 21.40 -2.55 -8.87
C TYR A 265 21.48 -2.65 -10.39
N VAL A 266 21.17 -1.55 -11.07
CA VAL A 266 21.31 -1.40 -12.52
C VAL A 266 22.75 -1.02 -12.82
N LEU A 267 23.47 -1.89 -13.52
CA LEU A 267 24.87 -1.68 -13.87
C LEU A 267 25.02 -1.62 -15.39
N TRP A 268 25.09 -0.39 -15.89
CA TRP A 268 25.38 -0.08 -17.29
C TRP A 268 26.78 -0.58 -17.63
N LEU A 269 26.87 -1.49 -18.60
CA LEU A 269 28.14 -1.96 -19.15
C LEU A 269 28.58 -1.01 -20.27
N SER A 270 29.87 -0.63 -20.30
CA SER A 270 30.44 0.06 -21.47
C SER A 270 30.30 -0.81 -22.72
N SER A 271 30.29 -0.23 -23.93
CA SER A 271 30.14 -1.03 -25.17
C SER A 271 31.23 -2.10 -25.34
N SER A 272 32.44 -1.84 -24.81
CA SER A 272 33.51 -2.84 -24.72
C SER A 272 33.22 -3.90 -23.65
N GLN A 273 32.72 -3.54 -22.47
CA GLN A 273 32.31 -4.50 -21.43
C GLN A 273 31.13 -5.40 -21.89
N VAL A 274 30.17 -4.85 -22.64
CA VAL A 274 29.09 -5.64 -23.29
C VAL A 274 29.69 -6.67 -24.25
N ARG A 275 30.68 -6.29 -25.06
CA ARG A 275 31.36 -7.20 -25.98
C ARG A 275 32.18 -8.27 -25.24
N ILE A 276 32.71 -7.99 -24.06
CA ILE A 276 33.32 -9.02 -23.20
C ILE A 276 32.23 -10.00 -22.76
N ALA A 277 31.16 -9.52 -22.13
CA ALA A 277 30.10 -10.36 -21.55
C ALA A 277 29.35 -11.22 -22.59
N THR A 278 29.09 -10.67 -23.78
CA THR A 278 28.36 -11.37 -24.86
C THR A 278 29.25 -12.23 -25.76
N ALA A 279 30.57 -12.25 -25.55
CA ALA A 279 31.49 -13.06 -26.34
C ALA A 279 31.16 -14.55 -26.27
N THR A 280 31.05 -15.17 -27.45
CA THR A 280 30.72 -16.59 -27.63
C THR A 280 31.95 -17.46 -27.87
N THR A 281 33.07 -16.85 -28.29
CA THR A 281 34.37 -17.52 -28.42
C THR A 281 35.46 -16.84 -27.60
N LEU A 282 36.47 -17.61 -27.21
CA LEU A 282 37.68 -17.11 -26.55
C LEU A 282 38.43 -16.06 -27.39
N LYS A 283 38.24 -16.06 -28.72
CA LYS A 283 38.82 -15.05 -29.59
C LYS A 283 38.10 -13.71 -29.41
N GLU A 284 36.77 -13.69 -29.54
CA GLU A 284 35.95 -12.49 -29.30
C GLU A 284 36.20 -11.90 -27.91
N ALA A 285 36.24 -12.75 -26.88
CA ALA A 285 36.44 -12.32 -25.50
C ALA A 285 37.80 -11.63 -25.30
N ARG A 286 38.87 -12.16 -25.91
CA ARG A 286 40.21 -11.55 -25.88
C ARG A 286 40.28 -10.24 -26.65
N GLU A 287 39.64 -10.16 -27.82
CA GLU A 287 39.59 -8.94 -28.62
C GLU A 287 38.82 -7.84 -27.85
N ALA A 288 37.68 -8.17 -27.24
CA ALA A 288 36.92 -7.23 -26.41
C ALA A 288 37.67 -6.80 -25.12
N VAL A 289 38.38 -7.71 -24.44
CA VAL A 289 39.24 -7.37 -23.28
C VAL A 289 40.40 -6.46 -23.69
N ASN A 290 41.00 -6.68 -24.86
CA ASN A 290 42.06 -5.82 -25.39
C ASN A 290 41.54 -4.42 -25.73
N ASP A 291 40.36 -4.33 -26.36
CA ASP A 291 39.70 -3.06 -26.69
C ASP A 291 39.23 -2.30 -25.43
N ALA A 292 38.97 -3.00 -24.33
CA ALA A 292 38.64 -2.42 -23.03
C ALA A 292 39.87 -2.16 -22.13
N SER A 293 41.10 -2.43 -22.60
CA SER A 293 42.25 -2.63 -21.70
C SER A 293 42.62 -1.42 -20.84
N GLU A 294 42.45 -0.19 -21.31
CA GLU A 294 42.66 1.03 -20.50
C GLU A 294 41.63 1.14 -19.37
N GLU A 295 40.34 0.89 -19.67
CA GLU A 295 39.24 0.92 -18.69
C GLU A 295 39.43 -0.18 -17.63
N LEU A 296 39.72 -1.42 -18.07
CA LEU A 296 40.01 -2.55 -17.18
C LEU A 296 41.27 -2.32 -16.32
N SER A 297 42.28 -1.58 -16.83
CA SER A 297 43.48 -1.24 -16.07
C SER A 297 43.18 -0.24 -14.95
N LEU A 298 42.37 0.79 -15.24
CA LEU A 298 41.92 1.78 -14.24
C LEU A 298 41.06 1.15 -13.13
N MET A 299 40.29 0.11 -13.47
CA MET A 299 39.50 -0.66 -12.51
C MET A 299 40.30 -1.72 -11.74
N GLY A 300 41.59 -1.91 -12.07
CA GLY A 300 42.43 -2.97 -11.48
C GLY A 300 42.01 -4.38 -11.90
N SER A 301 41.12 -4.53 -12.89
CA SER A 301 40.49 -5.79 -13.28
C SER A 301 41.08 -6.44 -14.53
N LEU A 302 42.00 -5.78 -15.26
CA LEU A 302 42.56 -6.31 -16.52
C LEU A 302 43.28 -7.66 -16.31
N CYS A 303 42.72 -8.73 -16.86
CA CYS A 303 43.38 -10.04 -16.94
C CYS A 303 43.49 -10.56 -18.38
N PHE A 304 44.40 -11.52 -18.61
CA PHE A 304 44.48 -12.23 -19.89
C PHE A 304 43.74 -13.56 -19.82
N LEU A 305 42.59 -13.62 -20.50
CA LEU A 305 41.76 -14.82 -20.62
C LEU A 305 42.55 -15.97 -21.28
N LYS A 306 42.75 -17.07 -20.56
CA LYS A 306 43.30 -18.34 -21.05
C LYS A 306 42.19 -19.24 -21.60
N LYS A 307 40.99 -19.18 -21.01
CA LYS A 307 39.77 -19.90 -21.42
C LYS A 307 38.57 -18.96 -21.54
N LEU A 308 37.44 -19.48 -22.05
CA LEU A 308 36.23 -18.67 -22.24
C LEU A 308 35.45 -18.46 -20.93
N GLU A 309 35.49 -19.42 -20.01
CA GLU A 309 34.76 -19.36 -18.74
C GLU A 309 35.27 -18.23 -17.82
N GLU A 310 36.56 -17.91 -17.94
CA GLU A 310 37.24 -16.80 -17.25
C GLU A 310 36.68 -15.41 -17.66
N ARG A 311 35.88 -15.33 -18.73
CA ARG A 311 35.09 -14.15 -19.10
C ARG A 311 34.15 -13.72 -17.98
N ASP A 312 33.49 -14.66 -17.31
CA ASP A 312 32.48 -14.33 -16.30
C ASP A 312 33.14 -13.86 -15.00
N GLU A 313 34.34 -14.37 -14.68
CA GLU A 313 35.21 -13.82 -13.63
C GLU A 313 35.67 -12.40 -13.99
N GLN A 314 36.06 -12.15 -15.25
CA GLN A 314 36.46 -10.85 -15.76
C GLN A 314 35.32 -9.81 -15.70
N VAL A 315 34.07 -10.18 -16.02
CA VAL A 315 32.89 -9.32 -15.87
C VAL A 315 32.57 -9.10 -14.38
N THR A 316 32.63 -10.15 -13.56
CA THR A 316 32.39 -10.05 -12.11
C THR A 316 33.36 -9.07 -11.44
N ALA A 317 34.64 -9.07 -11.83
CA ALA A 317 35.63 -8.11 -11.34
C ALA A 317 35.30 -6.65 -11.73
N VAL A 318 34.75 -6.41 -12.92
CA VAL A 318 34.27 -5.09 -13.37
C VAL A 318 33.07 -4.64 -12.54
N LEU A 319 32.08 -5.51 -12.34
CA LEU A 319 30.91 -5.21 -11.50
C LEU A 319 31.31 -4.95 -10.03
N GLY A 320 32.26 -5.72 -9.50
CA GLY A 320 32.84 -5.53 -8.16
C GLY A 320 33.55 -4.18 -8.01
N PHE A 321 34.26 -3.69 -9.03
CA PHE A 321 34.82 -2.34 -9.02
C PHE A 321 33.72 -1.28 -8.88
N TYR A 322 32.66 -1.33 -9.71
CA TYR A 322 31.61 -0.31 -9.67
C TYR A 322 30.75 -0.35 -8.40
N THR A 323 30.50 -1.54 -7.83
CA THR A 323 29.63 -1.73 -6.66
C THR A 323 30.34 -1.57 -5.32
N GLU A 324 31.55 -2.09 -5.18
CA GLU A 324 32.34 -2.04 -3.93
C GLU A 324 33.61 -1.21 -4.09
N GLY A 325 34.41 -1.45 -5.14
CA GLY A 325 35.72 -0.83 -5.32
C GLY A 325 35.72 0.71 -5.28
N ARG A 326 34.75 1.36 -5.94
CA ARG A 326 34.60 2.83 -5.94
C ARG A 326 34.19 3.42 -4.59
N VAL A 327 33.61 2.61 -3.69
CA VAL A 327 33.17 3.02 -2.35
C VAL A 327 33.98 2.36 -1.23
N HIS A 328 35.04 1.61 -1.55
CA HIS A 328 35.80 0.79 -0.61
C HIS A 328 36.31 1.60 0.60
N THR A 329 36.93 2.76 0.38
CA THR A 329 37.48 3.57 1.49
C THR A 329 36.37 4.12 2.41
N PRO A 330 35.28 4.76 1.91
CA PRO A 330 34.10 5.07 2.74
C PRO A 330 33.49 3.86 3.45
N LEU A 331 33.35 2.71 2.77
CA LEU A 331 32.75 1.49 3.31
C LEU A 331 33.60 0.87 4.42
N GLN A 332 34.93 0.86 4.24
CA GLN A 332 35.89 0.45 5.28
C GLN A 332 35.82 1.39 6.48
N GLN A 333 35.83 2.72 6.27
CA GLN A 333 35.71 3.69 7.37
C GLN A 333 34.38 3.53 8.12
N PHE A 334 33.28 3.23 7.43
CA PHE A 334 31.99 2.92 8.04
C PHE A 334 32.04 1.62 8.84
N ARG A 335 32.65 0.55 8.31
CA ARG A 335 32.84 -0.73 9.02
C ARG A 335 33.72 -0.59 10.27
N GLU A 336 34.78 0.20 10.19
CA GLU A 336 35.63 0.58 11.33
C GLU A 336 34.82 1.36 12.38
N GLY A 337 34.02 2.34 11.95
CA GLY A 337 33.12 3.10 12.83
C GLY A 337 32.08 2.22 13.56
N LEU A 338 31.42 1.30 12.85
CA LEU A 338 30.50 0.32 13.46
C LEU A 338 31.22 -0.66 14.41
N SER A 339 32.52 -0.88 14.23
CA SER A 339 33.32 -1.74 15.10
C SER A 339 33.62 -1.10 16.47
N VAL A 340 33.69 0.24 16.56
CA VAL A 340 34.04 0.98 17.79
C VAL A 340 33.14 0.63 18.98
N PHE A 341 31.85 0.42 18.72
CA PHE A 341 30.85 0.05 19.73
C PHE A 341 30.31 -1.39 19.54
N CYS A 342 31.08 -2.25 18.88
CA CYS A 342 30.74 -3.64 18.56
C CYS A 342 29.43 -3.83 17.76
N VAL A 343 28.86 -2.78 17.16
CA VAL A 343 27.62 -2.83 16.37
C VAL A 343 27.79 -3.75 15.17
N LEU A 344 28.95 -3.71 14.50
CA LEU A 344 29.29 -4.63 13.42
C LEU A 344 29.20 -6.10 13.88
N ALA A 345 29.80 -6.44 15.02
CA ALA A 345 29.79 -7.81 15.53
C ALA A 345 28.37 -8.26 15.89
N ALA A 346 27.56 -7.36 16.48
CA ALA A 346 26.15 -7.63 16.75
C ALA A 346 25.35 -7.83 15.45
N MET A 347 25.62 -7.06 14.39
CA MET A 347 25.00 -7.25 13.06
C MET A 347 25.41 -8.57 12.40
N GLU A 348 26.65 -9.01 12.57
CA GLU A 348 27.15 -10.29 12.07
C GLU A 348 26.63 -11.49 12.88
N GLU A 349 26.40 -11.35 14.20
CA GLU A 349 25.89 -12.41 15.10
C GLU A 349 24.36 -12.50 15.19
N HIS A 350 23.64 -11.37 15.06
CA HIS A 350 22.19 -11.25 15.25
C HIS A 350 21.51 -10.55 14.06
N CYS A 351 21.92 -10.95 12.85
CA CYS A 351 21.44 -10.39 11.58
C CYS A 351 19.91 -10.47 11.42
N ASP A 352 19.27 -11.51 11.95
CA ASP A 352 17.81 -11.69 11.94
C ASP A 352 17.07 -10.64 12.79
N VAL A 353 17.65 -10.24 13.92
CA VAL A 353 17.07 -9.22 14.82
C VAL A 353 17.38 -7.80 14.34
N LEU A 354 18.55 -7.58 13.71
CA LEU A 354 19.00 -6.26 13.28
C LEU A 354 18.67 -5.90 11.83
N ALA A 355 18.34 -6.88 10.97
CA ALA A 355 17.89 -6.61 9.60
C ALA A 355 16.66 -5.67 9.55
N PRO A 356 15.60 -5.82 10.38
CA PRO A 356 14.48 -4.87 10.42
C PRO A 356 14.84 -3.45 10.93
N VAL A 357 16.03 -3.27 11.51
CA VAL A 357 16.52 -1.97 12.01
C VAL A 357 17.33 -1.21 10.96
N PHE A 358 18.05 -1.93 10.09
CA PHE A 358 18.96 -1.34 9.08
C PHE A 358 18.48 -1.50 7.63
N LEU A 359 17.56 -2.42 7.35
CA LEU A 359 16.96 -2.61 6.03
C LEU A 359 15.55 -1.99 6.01
N ALA A 360 15.09 -1.59 4.81
CA ALA A 360 13.77 -1.01 4.67
C ALA A 360 12.66 -2.03 4.97
N ASP A 361 11.82 -1.75 5.98
CA ASP A 361 10.64 -2.56 6.25
C ASP A 361 9.65 -2.47 5.08
N GLN A 362 9.35 -3.62 4.49
CA GLN A 362 8.41 -3.83 3.39
C GLN A 362 6.96 -3.95 3.87
N LYS A 363 6.72 -3.98 5.19
CA LYS A 363 5.36 -3.95 5.74
C LYS A 363 4.70 -2.61 5.45
N THR A 364 3.65 -2.63 4.63
CA THR A 364 2.71 -1.51 4.49
C THR A 364 1.98 -1.27 5.81
N LEU A 365 2.00 -0.03 6.29
CA LEU A 365 1.24 0.41 7.46
C LEU A 365 -0.27 0.24 7.20
N CYS A 366 -1.02 -0.28 8.17
CA CYS A 366 -2.49 -0.36 8.11
C CYS A 366 -3.15 0.44 9.23
N ALA A 367 -4.44 0.76 9.09
CA ALA A 367 -5.22 1.49 10.09
C ALA A 367 -5.21 0.78 11.44
N SER A 368 -5.16 -0.56 11.45
CA SER A 368 -5.09 -1.33 12.71
C SER A 368 -3.75 -1.15 13.45
N ASP A 369 -2.65 -0.89 12.75
CA ASP A 369 -1.37 -0.54 13.37
C ASP A 369 -1.45 0.85 14.01
N VAL A 370 -1.98 1.84 13.29
CA VAL A 370 -2.13 3.21 13.80
C VAL A 370 -3.11 3.26 15.00
N VAL A 371 -4.19 2.47 14.98
CA VAL A 371 -5.13 2.34 16.10
C VAL A 371 -4.51 1.60 17.30
N ALA A 372 -3.58 0.67 17.08
CA ALA A 372 -2.85 -0.02 18.15
C ALA A 372 -1.72 0.83 18.73
N LEU A 373 -1.10 1.70 17.91
CA LEU A 373 -0.03 2.60 18.29
C LEU A 373 -0.48 3.67 19.30
N PHE A 374 -1.70 4.17 19.14
CA PHE A 374 -2.20 5.37 19.83
C PHE A 374 -3.11 5.05 21.03
N VAL A 375 -2.63 5.35 22.24
CA VAL A 375 -3.38 5.14 23.50
C VAL A 375 -4.12 6.42 23.91
N THR A 376 -5.41 6.35 24.22
CA THR A 376 -6.14 7.51 24.75
C THR A 376 -5.64 7.87 26.15
N ARG A 377 -5.05 9.07 26.28
CA ARG A 377 -4.38 9.56 27.50
C ARG A 377 -5.31 9.58 28.71
N SER A 378 -6.50 10.13 28.51
CA SER A 378 -7.58 10.17 29.50
C SER A 378 -8.92 10.39 28.81
N PHE A 379 -9.99 9.97 29.47
CA PHE A 379 -11.36 10.32 29.12
C PHE A 379 -11.93 11.23 30.21
N SER A 380 -12.88 12.08 29.84
CA SER A 380 -13.75 12.81 30.76
C SER A 380 -14.53 11.87 31.70
N LEU A 381 -15.15 12.45 32.73
CA LEU A 381 -15.90 11.73 33.76
C LEU A 381 -16.96 10.78 33.16
N ALA A 382 -17.12 9.61 33.77
CA ALA A 382 -18.12 8.62 33.36
C ALA A 382 -19.53 9.22 33.40
N GLY A 383 -20.35 8.95 32.38
CA GLY A 383 -21.69 9.51 32.22
C GLY A 383 -21.76 10.94 31.65
N SER A 384 -20.64 11.68 31.58
CA SER A 384 -20.63 13.05 31.05
C SER A 384 -20.90 13.11 29.53
N ASN A 385 -21.49 14.23 29.09
CA ASN A 385 -21.68 14.53 27.68
C ASN A 385 -20.33 14.59 26.93
N ARG A 386 -19.28 15.16 27.56
CA ARG A 386 -17.91 15.12 27.03
C ARG A 386 -17.44 13.70 26.76
N LYS A 387 -17.56 12.77 27.71
CA LYS A 387 -17.14 11.37 27.48
C LYS A 387 -17.91 10.70 26.34
N ARG A 388 -19.21 11.02 26.18
CA ARG A 388 -20.00 10.54 25.04
C ARG A 388 -19.46 11.07 23.70
N ALA A 389 -19.06 12.33 23.66
CA ALA A 389 -18.45 12.95 22.50
C ALA A 389 -17.03 12.41 22.20
N GLU A 390 -16.20 12.21 23.22
CA GLU A 390 -14.86 11.59 23.09
C GLU A 390 -14.91 10.18 22.51
N LEU A 391 -15.82 9.33 23.01
CA LEU A 391 -16.01 7.97 22.49
C LEU A 391 -16.49 7.97 21.03
N LYS A 392 -17.30 8.97 20.65
CA LYS A 392 -17.75 9.22 19.27
C LYS A 392 -16.59 9.70 18.38
N THR A 393 -15.73 10.59 18.87
CA THR A 393 -14.49 11.00 18.17
C THR A 393 -13.52 9.83 17.99
N ILE A 394 -13.41 8.91 18.96
CA ILE A 394 -12.61 7.67 18.79
C ILE A 394 -13.21 6.72 17.74
N ALA A 395 -14.54 6.69 17.56
CA ALA A 395 -15.16 5.97 16.45
C ALA A 395 -14.82 6.65 15.11
N TYR A 396 -14.99 7.98 15.01
CA TYR A 396 -14.67 8.75 13.82
C TYR A 396 -13.18 8.64 13.40
N TRP A 397 -12.25 8.68 14.36
CA TRP A 397 -10.83 8.41 14.13
C TRP A 397 -10.59 7.04 13.47
N ARG A 398 -11.24 5.98 13.96
CA ARG A 398 -11.08 4.62 13.43
C ARG A 398 -11.73 4.44 12.06
N ASP A 399 -12.92 4.98 11.88
CA ASP A 399 -13.67 4.90 10.62
C ASP A 399 -12.95 5.71 9.51
N TRP A 400 -12.34 6.85 9.85
CA TRP A 400 -11.53 7.66 8.93
C TRP A 400 -10.19 6.99 8.57
N LEU A 401 -9.45 6.43 9.55
CA LEU A 401 -8.23 5.67 9.24
C LEU A 401 -8.48 4.50 8.28
N LEU A 402 -9.66 3.86 8.34
CA LEU A 402 -10.05 2.82 7.38
C LEU A 402 -10.31 3.39 5.97
N GLN A 403 -10.86 4.59 5.83
CA GLN A 403 -10.98 5.27 4.52
C GLN A 403 -9.61 5.67 3.96
N VAL A 404 -8.67 6.07 4.82
CA VAL A 404 -7.27 6.35 4.47
C VAL A 404 -6.57 5.07 3.98
N GLU A 405 -6.82 3.91 4.64
CA GLU A 405 -6.30 2.60 4.19
C GLU A 405 -6.96 2.14 2.86
N ASP A 406 -8.27 2.30 2.71
CA ASP A 406 -9.04 1.96 1.49
C ASP A 406 -8.76 2.91 0.30
N GLY A 407 -7.93 3.95 0.47
CA GLY A 407 -7.59 4.94 -0.58
C GLY A 407 -8.73 5.90 -0.94
N ALA A 408 -9.68 6.11 -0.02
CA ALA A 408 -10.81 7.03 -0.16
C ALA A 408 -10.54 8.45 0.37
N SER A 409 -9.43 8.66 1.07
CA SER A 409 -8.92 9.96 1.51
C SER A 409 -7.76 10.43 0.60
N PRO A 410 -7.52 11.74 0.42
CA PRO A 410 -6.32 12.25 -0.26
C PRO A 410 -5.01 12.06 0.52
N LEU A 411 -5.07 11.62 1.79
CA LEU A 411 -3.90 11.36 2.63
C LEU A 411 -3.55 9.88 2.70
N SER A 412 -2.32 9.58 3.10
CA SER A 412 -1.87 8.25 3.50
C SER A 412 -1.80 8.09 5.03
N LEU A 413 -1.70 6.85 5.49
CA LEU A 413 -1.42 6.56 6.90
C LEU A 413 -0.03 7.04 7.35
N GLY A 414 0.92 7.19 6.41
CA GLY A 414 2.25 7.74 6.67
C GLY A 414 2.21 9.23 6.99
N ASP A 415 1.40 10.02 6.27
CA ASP A 415 1.20 11.45 6.52
C ASP A 415 0.69 11.73 7.94
N ILE A 416 -0.18 10.84 8.44
CA ILE A 416 -0.72 10.90 9.79
C ILE A 416 0.37 10.62 10.84
N LEU A 417 1.29 9.67 10.58
CA LEU A 417 2.46 9.45 11.44
C LEU A 417 3.47 10.60 11.36
N ILE A 418 3.70 11.21 10.18
CA ILE A 418 4.58 12.37 10.01
C ILE A 418 4.05 13.53 10.85
N PHE A 419 2.76 13.86 10.72
CA PHE A 419 2.12 14.92 11.48
C PHE A 419 2.20 14.70 13.00
N SER A 420 1.93 13.47 13.46
CA SER A 420 1.79 13.16 14.89
C SER A 420 3.09 12.77 15.61
N THR A 421 4.09 12.24 14.88
CA THR A 421 5.33 11.67 15.44
C THR A 421 6.61 12.15 14.78
N GLY A 422 6.53 12.74 13.57
CA GLY A 422 7.70 13.16 12.77
C GLY A 422 8.34 12.05 11.93
N LEU A 423 7.77 10.84 11.89
CA LEU A 423 8.23 9.70 11.08
C LEU A 423 7.10 9.18 10.17
N ASP A 424 7.44 8.64 9.00
CA ASP A 424 6.51 8.01 8.05
C ASP A 424 6.09 6.58 8.45
N LYS A 425 6.92 5.92 9.26
CA LYS A 425 6.73 4.53 9.73
C LYS A 425 6.90 4.41 11.25
N ILE A 426 6.33 3.35 11.80
CA ILE A 426 6.59 2.91 13.17
C ILE A 426 8.00 2.30 13.20
N PRO A 427 8.93 2.76 14.06
CA PRO A 427 10.26 2.15 14.15
C PRO A 427 10.20 0.68 14.60
N ALA A 428 11.16 -0.15 14.17
CA ALA A 428 11.22 -1.57 14.52
C ALA A 428 11.29 -1.84 16.05
N MET A 429 11.82 -0.89 16.83
CA MET A 429 11.86 -0.93 18.29
C MET A 429 10.69 -0.19 18.98
N GLY A 430 9.71 0.29 18.20
CA GLY A 430 8.68 1.22 18.65
C GLY A 430 9.20 2.64 18.89
N PHE A 431 8.33 3.51 19.39
CA PHE A 431 8.69 4.87 19.79
C PHE A 431 9.22 4.89 21.24
N PRO A 432 10.20 5.76 21.58
CA PRO A 432 10.76 5.84 22.93
C PRO A 432 9.77 6.39 23.97
N THR A 433 8.74 7.10 23.51
CA THR A 433 7.59 7.56 24.29
C THR A 433 6.34 6.97 23.65
N GLN A 434 5.45 6.39 24.45
CA GLN A 434 4.14 5.87 24.01
C GLN A 434 3.34 6.99 23.33
N PRO A 435 2.90 6.84 22.06
CA PRO A 435 2.02 7.82 21.42
C PRO A 435 0.64 7.89 22.07
N GLU A 436 0.13 9.11 22.28
CA GLU A 436 -1.09 9.38 23.03
C GLU A 436 -2.15 10.14 22.20
N LEU A 437 -3.43 9.87 22.48
CA LEU A 437 -4.56 10.66 21.99
C LEU A 437 -5.16 11.54 23.10
N GLU A 438 -5.36 12.82 22.77
CA GLU A 438 -6.13 13.79 23.55
C GLU A 438 -7.32 14.32 22.71
N PHE A 439 -8.26 15.02 23.36
CA PHE A 439 -9.47 15.55 22.73
C PHE A 439 -9.53 17.07 22.84
N LEU A 440 -9.79 17.75 21.72
CA LEU A 440 -10.03 19.19 21.68
C LEU A 440 -11.54 19.44 21.78
N HIS A 441 -12.02 19.76 22.98
CA HIS A 441 -13.43 20.12 23.21
C HIS A 441 -13.65 21.59 22.81
N PRO A 442 -14.66 21.92 21.96
CA PRO A 442 -14.97 23.31 21.60
C PRO A 442 -15.28 24.22 22.81
N GLU A 443 -15.83 23.62 23.88
CA GLU A 443 -16.11 24.27 25.16
C GLU A 443 -14.86 24.87 25.83
N ASP A 444 -13.67 24.30 25.59
CA ASP A 444 -12.41 24.76 26.18
C ASP A 444 -11.74 25.89 25.36
N GLY A 445 -12.41 26.39 24.32
CA GLY A 445 -11.86 27.39 23.39
C GLY A 445 -10.80 26.82 22.43
N LEU A 446 -10.72 25.50 22.32
CA LEU A 446 -9.74 24.77 21.49
C LEU A 446 -10.17 24.71 20.01
N THR A 447 -9.22 24.37 19.14
CA THR A 447 -9.36 24.50 17.68
C THR A 447 -10.32 23.50 17.03
N MET A 448 -10.89 23.90 15.90
CA MET A 448 -11.68 23.04 15.02
C MET A 448 -10.84 21.95 14.32
N PHE A 449 -9.54 22.21 14.18
CA PHE A 449 -8.53 21.37 13.52
C PHE A 449 -7.72 20.57 14.56
N PRO A 450 -7.15 19.40 14.20
CA PRO A 450 -6.28 18.64 15.08
C PRO A 450 -5.00 19.39 15.44
N MET A 451 -4.27 18.89 16.44
CA MET A 451 -2.94 19.37 16.81
C MET A 451 -2.00 18.21 17.11
N ALA A 452 -0.71 18.37 16.87
CA ALA A 452 0.31 17.39 17.24
C ALA A 452 1.34 17.94 18.24
N ASN A 453 2.02 17.05 18.94
CA ASN A 453 3.31 17.28 19.60
C ASN A 453 4.22 16.08 19.35
N THR A 454 5.03 16.16 18.31
CA THR A 454 5.94 15.10 17.85
C THR A 454 7.01 14.71 18.88
N CYS A 455 7.38 15.60 19.80
CA CYS A 455 8.37 15.32 20.86
C CYS A 455 7.81 14.43 22.00
N GLY A 456 6.48 14.35 22.14
CA GLY A 456 5.80 13.55 23.15
C GLY A 456 4.73 12.63 22.55
N PRO A 457 4.94 12.16 21.31
CA PRO A 457 3.94 11.91 20.26
C PRO A 457 2.45 11.98 20.70
N VAL A 458 1.96 13.20 20.95
CA VAL A 458 0.54 13.44 21.31
C VAL A 458 -0.21 13.96 20.09
N LEU A 459 -1.24 13.23 19.64
CA LEU A 459 -2.20 13.70 18.64
C LEU A 459 -3.51 14.12 19.33
N ARG A 460 -3.95 15.35 19.07
CA ARG A 460 -5.17 15.93 19.62
C ARG A 460 -6.27 15.92 18.57
N LEU A 461 -7.35 15.19 18.84
CA LEU A 461 -8.45 15.01 17.91
C LEU A 461 -9.56 16.05 18.15
N PRO A 462 -10.07 16.73 17.10
CA PRO A 462 -11.15 17.70 17.25
C PRO A 462 -12.48 17.00 17.57
N VAL A 463 -13.18 17.45 18.61
CA VAL A 463 -14.49 16.90 18.99
C VAL A 463 -15.59 17.52 18.11
N GLN A 464 -15.80 16.90 16.95
CA GLN A 464 -16.76 17.36 15.93
C GLN A 464 -18.14 16.67 16.05
N PRO A 465 -19.25 17.35 15.70
CA PRO A 465 -20.60 16.82 15.89
C PRO A 465 -21.00 15.76 14.87
N THR A 466 -20.35 15.69 13.70
CA THR A 466 -20.63 14.74 12.62
C THR A 466 -19.34 14.23 11.99
N PHE A 467 -19.40 13.03 11.39
CA PHE A 467 -18.24 12.39 10.78
C PHE A 467 -17.58 13.24 9.67
N PRO A 468 -18.31 13.82 8.68
CA PRO A 468 -17.67 14.61 7.63
C PRO A 468 -16.97 15.87 8.15
N LYS A 469 -17.44 16.44 9.28
CA LYS A 469 -16.76 17.57 9.93
C LYS A 469 -15.48 17.15 10.63
N PHE A 470 -15.37 15.91 11.08
CA PHE A 470 -14.13 15.33 11.60
C PHE A 470 -13.15 15.04 10.45
N GLU A 471 -13.58 14.26 9.46
CA GLU A 471 -12.89 13.92 8.21
C GLU A 471 -12.25 15.17 7.56
N SER A 472 -13.05 16.18 7.19
CA SER A 472 -12.53 17.40 6.55
C SER A 472 -11.59 18.21 7.46
N ALA A 473 -11.78 18.20 8.78
CA ALA A 473 -10.89 18.91 9.71
C ALA A 473 -9.54 18.22 9.87
N MET A 474 -9.51 16.89 9.84
CA MET A 474 -8.27 16.11 9.83
C MET A 474 -7.50 16.32 8.52
N GLU A 475 -8.20 16.25 7.38
CA GLU A 475 -7.58 16.33 6.05
C GLU A 475 -7.02 17.71 5.71
N MET A 476 -7.75 18.79 6.03
CA MET A 476 -7.26 20.16 5.79
C MET A 476 -5.97 20.48 6.54
N GLU A 477 -5.88 20.11 7.82
CA GLU A 477 -4.72 20.44 8.66
C GLU A 477 -3.52 19.54 8.35
N ILE A 478 -3.74 18.22 8.24
CA ILE A 478 -2.65 17.27 8.00
C ILE A 478 -2.11 17.43 6.57
N GLY A 479 -2.98 17.57 5.57
CA GLY A 479 -2.55 17.83 4.19
C GLY A 479 -1.82 19.17 4.04
N GLY A 480 -2.29 20.22 4.73
CA GLY A 480 -1.59 21.50 4.80
C GLY A 480 -0.20 21.37 5.45
N ALA A 481 -0.09 20.66 6.57
CA ALA A 481 1.15 20.48 7.31
C ALA A 481 2.21 19.67 6.53
N VAL A 482 1.82 18.57 5.87
CA VAL A 482 2.73 17.78 5.02
C VAL A 482 3.35 18.64 3.92
N GLN A 483 2.56 19.54 3.32
CA GLN A 483 3.02 20.40 2.23
C GLN A 483 4.01 21.51 2.67
N PHE A 484 4.21 21.72 3.98
CA PHE A 484 5.32 22.53 4.53
C PHE A 484 6.47 21.70 5.11
N GLY A 485 6.29 20.39 5.29
CA GLY A 485 7.28 19.50 5.92
C GLY A 485 8.35 18.92 4.98
N ILE A 486 8.19 19.09 3.66
CA ILE A 486 9.09 18.50 2.65
C ILE A 486 9.91 19.61 1.97
N GLN A 487 11.18 19.75 2.39
CA GLN A 487 12.26 20.49 1.72
C GLN A 487 13.59 19.76 1.88
#